data_AF-D0N975-F1
#
_entry.id   AF-D0N975-F1
#
_cell.length_a   1.000
_cell.length_b   1.000
_cell.length_c   1.000
_cell.angle_alpha   90.00
_cell.angle_beta   90.00
_cell.angle_gamma   90.00
#
_symmetry.space_group_name_H-M   'P 1'
#
loop_
_entity.id
_entity.type
_entity.pdbx_description
1 polymer ?
#
loop_
_entity_poly.entity_id
_entity_poly.type
_entity_poly.pdbx_seq_one_letter_code
_entity_poly.pdbx_strand_id
1 'polypeptide(L)'
;MRIHHALLLVMLFLLAGSYSVSGTTKLARLRAPKYQKLNSVNNNQQLVRAGTKTHGTIDRADEERRALTDLRNKLVNKASVWFTNRNIAAAEKAKFKAFIAAEKLKNRKLRKLAKAQVSSDDLDAAAQNLLKEGVTPDHLHIWFGLDKKTNQWMSKNPSSPLYYVPTPQYQLWEKLKEATMRVS
;
A
#
# COMPACT_ATOMS: atom_id res chain seq x y z
N MET A 1 -2.67 -7.68 -16.18
CA MET A 1 -3.46 -7.74 -14.92
C MET A 1 -4.68 -6.82 -14.86
N ARG A 2 -4.66 -5.59 -15.41
CA ARG A 2 -5.82 -4.66 -15.31
C ARG A 2 -7.08 -5.12 -16.08
N ILE A 3 -6.90 -5.82 -17.20
CA ILE A 3 -7.98 -6.28 -18.08
C ILE A 3 -8.86 -7.35 -17.41
N HIS A 4 -8.26 -8.26 -16.63
CA HIS A 4 -9.01 -9.31 -15.92
C HIS A 4 -9.90 -8.74 -14.80
N HIS A 5 -9.51 -7.61 -14.20
CA HIS A 5 -10.31 -6.97 -13.15
C HIS A 5 -11.51 -6.20 -13.72
N ALA A 6 -11.33 -5.59 -14.90
CA ALA A 6 -12.43 -4.95 -15.62
C ALA A 6 -13.49 -5.97 -16.07
N LEU A 7 -13.06 -7.14 -16.55
CA LEU A 7 -13.96 -8.19 -17.02
C LEU A 7 -14.80 -8.79 -15.87
N LEU A 8 -14.22 -8.87 -14.67
CA LEU A 8 -14.89 -9.35 -13.46
C LEU A 8 -15.94 -8.34 -12.97
N LEU A 9 -15.67 -7.03 -13.07
CA LEU A 9 -16.63 -5.96 -12.76
C LEU A 9 -17.83 -5.94 -13.73
N VAL A 10 -17.60 -6.17 -15.02
CA VAL A 10 -18.68 -6.22 -16.04
C VAL A 10 -19.60 -7.42 -15.80
N MET A 11 -19.05 -8.58 -15.48
CA MET A 11 -19.83 -9.77 -15.08
C MET A 11 -20.69 -9.52 -13.83
N LEU A 12 -20.16 -8.79 -12.85
CA LEU A 12 -20.89 -8.42 -11.63
C LEU A 12 -22.06 -7.47 -11.91
N PHE A 13 -21.89 -6.56 -12.88
CA PHE A 13 -22.93 -5.62 -13.31
C PHE A 13 -24.06 -6.31 -14.09
N LEU A 14 -23.71 -7.26 -14.98
CA LEU A 14 -24.70 -8.04 -15.76
C LEU A 14 -25.54 -8.96 -14.86
N LEU A 15 -24.95 -9.54 -13.82
CA LEU A 15 -25.71 -10.34 -12.84
C LEU A 15 -26.66 -9.48 -11.99
N ALA A 16 -26.26 -8.26 -11.63
CA ALA A 16 -27.11 -7.35 -10.84
C ALA A 16 -28.28 -6.76 -11.66
N GLY A 17 -28.09 -6.55 -12.97
CA GLY A 17 -29.14 -6.04 -13.87
C GLY A 17 -30.25 -7.04 -14.23
N SER A 18 -30.04 -8.33 -13.95
CA SER A 18 -30.99 -9.39 -14.31
C SER A 18 -32.15 -9.58 -13.31
N TYR A 19 -32.15 -8.84 -12.19
CA TYR A 19 -33.11 -9.00 -11.08
C TYR A 19 -34.10 -7.83 -10.89
N SER A 20 -34.34 -6.99 -11.89
CA SER A 20 -35.43 -6.00 -11.83
C SER A 20 -36.73 -6.55 -12.43
N VAL A 21 -37.38 -7.49 -11.72
CA VAL A 21 -38.84 -7.66 -11.80
C VAL A 21 -39.44 -6.43 -11.11
N SER A 22 -39.72 -5.38 -11.88
CA SER A 22 -40.41 -4.18 -11.36
C SER A 22 -41.92 -4.41 -11.42
N GLY A 23 -42.49 -4.68 -10.26
CA GLY A 23 -43.92 -4.62 -10.04
C GLY A 23 -44.41 -3.17 -10.06
N THR A 24 -45.37 -2.91 -10.96
CA THR A 24 -46.48 -1.94 -10.89
C THR A 24 -46.16 -0.44 -10.83
N THR A 25 -46.67 0.30 -11.82
CA THR A 25 -47.57 1.43 -11.55
C THR A 25 -48.56 1.69 -12.72
N LYS A 26 -49.84 1.68 -12.34
CA LYS A 26 -50.97 2.52 -12.84
C LYS A 26 -51.48 2.42 -14.29
N LEU A 27 -52.68 1.85 -14.38
CA LEU A 27 -53.90 2.47 -14.93
C LEU A 27 -53.71 3.77 -15.76
N ALA A 28 -53.84 3.66 -17.09
CA ALA A 28 -54.54 4.64 -17.92
C ALA A 28 -54.87 4.02 -19.28
N ARG A 29 -56.15 4.12 -19.65
CA ARG A 29 -56.77 3.76 -20.94
C ARG A 29 -55.87 4.02 -22.14
N LEU A 30 -55.88 3.10 -23.12
CA LEU A 30 -56.12 3.40 -24.53
C LEU A 30 -56.54 2.12 -25.29
N ARG A 31 -57.60 2.28 -26.07
CA ARG A 31 -58.34 1.35 -26.95
C ARG A 31 -57.51 0.33 -27.74
N ALA A 32 -58.01 -0.92 -27.81
CA ALA A 32 -57.86 -1.84 -28.96
C ALA A 32 -58.56 -1.25 -30.22
N PRO A 33 -58.37 -1.71 -31.49
CA PRO A 33 -57.99 -3.08 -31.89
C PRO A 33 -57.08 -3.20 -33.15
N LYS A 34 -56.50 -4.39 -33.39
CA LYS A 34 -56.67 -5.13 -34.67
C LYS A 34 -55.93 -6.47 -34.63
N TYR A 35 -56.68 -7.50 -35.01
CA TYR A 35 -56.21 -8.83 -35.34
C TYR A 35 -55.19 -8.77 -36.49
N GLN A 36 -54.08 -9.50 -36.35
CA GLN A 36 -53.51 -10.20 -37.49
C GLN A 36 -53.07 -11.60 -37.06
N LYS A 37 -53.84 -12.56 -37.55
CA LYS A 37 -53.59 -13.99 -37.53
C LYS A 37 -52.58 -14.27 -38.65
N LEU A 38 -51.40 -14.77 -38.33
CA LEU A 38 -50.60 -15.54 -39.27
C LEU A 38 -50.17 -16.83 -38.59
N ASN A 39 -50.70 -17.94 -39.11
CA ASN A 39 -50.38 -19.30 -38.71
C ASN A 39 -49.02 -19.71 -39.31
N SER A 40 -48.18 -20.32 -38.48
CA SER A 40 -47.15 -21.32 -38.81
C SER A 40 -46.59 -21.82 -37.47
N VAL A 41 -47.25 -22.76 -36.77
CA VAL A 41 -47.07 -24.23 -36.86
C VAL A 41 -45.63 -24.69 -36.55
N ASN A 42 -45.46 -25.28 -35.34
CA ASN A 42 -44.55 -26.35 -34.89
C ASN A 42 -43.01 -26.22 -35.12
N ASN A 43 -42.10 -26.47 -34.17
CA ASN A 43 -42.05 -27.18 -32.88
C ASN A 43 -41.04 -26.42 -31.97
N ASN A 44 -41.26 -26.20 -30.67
CA ASN A 44 -41.17 -27.22 -29.63
C ASN A 44 -42.10 -26.85 -28.46
N GLN A 45 -43.18 -27.61 -28.35
CA GLN A 45 -44.00 -27.71 -27.17
C GLN A 45 -43.17 -28.30 -26.03
N GLN A 46 -43.14 -27.65 -24.87
CA GLN A 46 -43.05 -28.37 -23.61
C GLN A 46 -44.46 -28.37 -23.02
N LEU A 47 -45.13 -29.51 -23.17
CA LEU A 47 -46.48 -29.73 -22.66
C LEU A 47 -46.53 -29.50 -21.15
N VAL A 48 -47.41 -28.60 -20.72
CA VAL A 48 -47.99 -28.62 -19.38
C VAL A 48 -48.86 -29.88 -19.30
N ARG A 49 -48.30 -30.98 -18.78
CA ARG A 49 -49.06 -32.19 -18.47
C ARG A 49 -49.40 -32.19 -16.99
N ALA A 50 -50.67 -31.99 -16.69
CA ALA A 50 -51.25 -32.33 -15.39
C ALA A 50 -51.12 -33.84 -15.18
N GLY A 51 -50.58 -34.28 -14.03
CA GLY A 51 -50.60 -35.69 -13.64
C GLY A 51 -49.48 -36.10 -12.67
N THR A 52 -49.91 -36.34 -11.43
CA THR A 52 -49.36 -37.31 -10.44
C THR A 52 -47.99 -37.04 -9.81
N LYS A 53 -48.02 -36.83 -8.48
CA LYS A 53 -46.85 -36.90 -7.59
C LYS A 53 -46.20 -38.27 -7.71
N THR A 54 -45.04 -38.36 -8.35
CA THR A 54 -44.16 -39.52 -8.27
C THR A 54 -43.13 -39.29 -7.18
N HIS A 55 -43.16 -40.17 -6.18
CA HIS A 55 -42.15 -40.28 -5.13
C HIS A 55 -40.79 -40.54 -5.79
N GLY A 56 -39.86 -39.58 -5.75
CA GLY A 56 -38.47 -39.78 -6.20
C GLY A 56 -37.90 -38.83 -7.26
N THR A 57 -38.55 -37.70 -7.60
CA THR A 57 -37.88 -36.65 -8.37
C THR A 57 -36.96 -35.84 -7.47
N ILE A 58 -35.66 -36.08 -7.59
CA ILE A 58 -34.63 -35.18 -7.06
C ILE A 58 -34.91 -33.81 -7.65
N ASP A 59 -35.15 -32.82 -6.78
CA ASP A 59 -35.54 -31.46 -7.15
C ASP A 59 -34.31 -30.73 -7.71
N ARG A 60 -33.99 -31.03 -8.97
CA ARG A 60 -32.80 -30.55 -9.69
C ARG A 60 -32.67 -29.03 -9.66
N ALA A 61 -33.79 -28.31 -9.65
CA ALA A 61 -33.82 -26.85 -9.55
C ALA A 61 -33.34 -26.36 -8.17
N ASP A 62 -33.66 -27.08 -7.10
CA ASP A 62 -33.19 -26.76 -5.75
C ASP A 62 -31.70 -27.11 -5.57
N GLU A 63 -31.21 -28.18 -6.21
CA GLU A 63 -29.79 -28.52 -6.23
C GLU A 63 -28.96 -27.47 -6.99
N GLU A 64 -29.43 -27.03 -8.16
CA GLU A 64 -28.77 -25.98 -8.96
C GLU A 64 -28.75 -24.64 -8.20
N ARG A 65 -29.84 -24.28 -7.52
CA ARG A 65 -29.90 -23.09 -6.64
C ARG A 65 -28.94 -23.18 -5.46
N ARG A 66 -28.81 -24.35 -4.82
CA ARG A 66 -27.85 -24.58 -3.73
C ARG A 66 -26.40 -24.49 -4.21
N ALA A 67 -26.09 -25.08 -5.37
CA ALA A 67 -24.75 -25.01 -5.96
C ALA A 67 -24.34 -23.58 -6.32
N LEU A 68 -25.24 -22.79 -6.90
CA LEU A 68 -24.99 -21.37 -7.18
C LEU A 68 -24.81 -20.55 -5.91
N THR A 69 -25.59 -20.83 -4.87
CA THR A 69 -25.47 -20.16 -3.57
C THR A 69 -24.12 -20.48 -2.91
N ASP A 70 -23.68 -21.74 -2.96
CA ASP A 70 -22.37 -22.17 -2.45
C ASP A 70 -21.22 -21.51 -3.21
N LEU A 71 -21.28 -21.47 -4.55
CA LEU A 71 -20.29 -20.76 -5.38
C LEU A 71 -20.23 -19.26 -5.06
N ARG A 72 -21.38 -18.62 -4.90
CA ARG A 72 -21.47 -17.21 -4.49
C ARG A 72 -20.82 -16.99 -3.12
N ASN A 73 -21.15 -17.82 -2.14
CA ASN A 73 -20.61 -17.71 -0.79
C ASN A 73 -19.09 -17.92 -0.77
N LYS A 74 -18.58 -18.93 -1.50
CA LYS A 74 -17.15 -19.16 -1.67
C LYS A 74 -16.43 -17.98 -2.31
N LEU A 75 -17.03 -17.36 -3.33
CA LEU A 75 -16.46 -16.19 -3.99
C LEU A 75 -16.42 -14.97 -3.06
N VAL A 76 -17.53 -14.68 -2.37
CA VAL A 76 -17.63 -13.57 -1.42
C VAL A 76 -16.62 -13.74 -0.28
N ASN A 77 -16.49 -14.95 0.27
CA ASN A 77 -15.52 -15.23 1.33
C ASN A 77 -14.08 -15.04 0.85
N LYS A 78 -13.73 -15.55 -0.35
CA LYS A 78 -12.40 -15.36 -0.93
C LYS A 78 -12.10 -13.89 -1.21
N ALA A 79 -13.07 -13.14 -1.74
CA ALA A 79 -12.92 -11.71 -1.98
C ALA A 79 -12.72 -10.95 -0.67
N SER A 80 -13.53 -11.25 0.36
CA SER A 80 -13.42 -10.65 1.69
C SER A 80 -12.03 -10.87 2.30
N VAL A 81 -11.54 -12.12 2.30
CA VAL A 81 -10.20 -12.46 2.80
C VAL A 81 -9.10 -11.75 2.00
N TRP A 82 -9.26 -11.61 0.68
CA TRP A 82 -8.30 -10.88 -0.13
C TRP A 82 -8.26 -9.39 0.23
N PHE A 83 -9.42 -8.75 0.42
CA PHE A 83 -9.50 -7.34 0.83
C PHE A 83 -8.91 -7.12 2.22
N THR A 84 -9.18 -8.01 3.20
CA THR A 84 -8.61 -7.89 4.54
C THR A 84 -7.09 -8.02 4.50
N ASN A 85 -6.55 -9.04 3.81
CA ASN A 85 -5.10 -9.22 3.66
C ASN A 85 -4.44 -8.03 2.96
N ARG A 86 -5.09 -7.46 1.94
CA ARG A 86 -4.60 -6.28 1.25
C ARG A 86 -4.55 -5.06 2.17
N ASN A 87 -5.57 -4.87 3.01
CA ASN A 87 -5.63 -3.78 3.97
C ASN A 87 -4.56 -3.92 5.05
N ILE A 88 -4.33 -5.13 5.56
CA ILE A 88 -3.26 -5.42 6.53
C ILE A 88 -1.89 -5.09 5.91
N ALA A 89 -1.61 -5.61 4.71
CA ALA A 89 -0.35 -5.35 4.03
C ALA A 89 -0.14 -3.84 3.73
N ALA A 90 -1.21 -3.11 3.40
CA ALA A 90 -1.14 -1.66 3.21
C ALA A 90 -0.87 -0.93 4.54
N ALA A 91 -1.51 -1.34 5.63
CA ALA A 91 -1.33 -0.77 6.95
C ALA A 91 0.09 -1.02 7.49
N GLU A 92 0.65 -2.21 7.31
CA GLU A 92 2.04 -2.53 7.69
C GLU A 92 3.05 -1.70 6.90
N LYS A 93 2.86 -1.58 5.58
CA LYS A 93 3.68 -0.71 4.73
C LYS A 93 3.60 0.75 5.18
N ALA A 94 2.42 1.23 5.56
CA ALA A 94 2.23 2.58 6.06
C ALA A 94 2.95 2.80 7.39
N LYS A 95 2.85 1.85 8.34
CA LYS A 95 3.57 1.88 9.63
C LYS A 95 5.08 1.94 9.42
N PHE A 96 5.62 1.05 8.57
CA PHE A 96 7.05 1.05 8.26
C PHE A 96 7.49 2.37 7.60
N LYS A 97 6.73 2.87 6.63
CA LYS A 97 7.03 4.17 5.99
C LYS A 97 7.01 5.32 6.99
N ALA A 98 6.06 5.34 7.92
CA ALA A 98 5.97 6.35 8.97
C ALA A 98 7.17 6.28 9.93
N PHE A 99 7.57 5.07 10.33
CA PHE A 99 8.76 4.85 11.14
C PHE A 99 10.03 5.40 10.47
N ILE A 100 10.27 5.03 9.21
CA ILE A 100 11.43 5.52 8.44
C ILE A 100 11.38 7.04 8.25
N ALA A 101 10.20 7.63 8.06
CA ALA A 101 10.06 9.08 7.95
C ALA A 101 10.39 9.80 9.27
N ALA A 102 9.95 9.26 10.41
CA ALA A 102 10.26 9.78 11.73
C ALA A 102 11.76 9.69 12.04
N GLU A 103 12.38 8.55 11.72
CA GLU A 103 13.82 8.33 11.89
C GLU A 103 14.65 9.27 11.01
N LYS A 104 14.27 9.46 9.74
CA LYS A 104 14.89 10.46 8.85
C LYS A 104 14.78 11.87 9.41
N LEU A 105 13.64 12.23 10.01
CA LEU A 105 13.46 13.53 10.63
C LEU A 105 14.38 13.71 11.84
N LYS A 106 14.49 12.69 12.71
CA LYS A 106 15.44 12.68 13.83
C LYS A 106 16.87 12.86 13.34
N ASN A 107 17.30 12.06 12.36
CA ASN A 107 18.64 12.16 11.77
C ASN A 107 18.91 13.52 11.13
N ARG A 108 17.90 14.14 10.50
CA ARG A 108 18.03 15.50 9.96
C ARG A 108 18.25 16.53 11.07
N LYS A 109 17.56 16.41 12.22
CA LYS A 109 17.75 17.30 13.37
C LYS A 109 19.14 17.13 13.96
N LEU A 110 19.57 15.89 14.21
CA LEU A 110 20.91 15.60 14.74
C LEU A 110 22.02 16.09 13.80
N ARG A 111 21.87 15.89 12.48
CA ARG A 111 22.82 16.42 11.50
C ARG A 111 22.92 17.95 11.51
N LYS A 112 21.80 18.65 11.72
CA LYS A 112 21.81 20.11 11.86
C LYS A 112 22.54 20.54 13.14
N LEU A 113 22.28 19.86 14.24
CA LEU A 113 22.98 20.10 15.51
C LEU A 113 24.49 19.88 15.34
N ALA A 114 24.90 18.76 14.74
CA ALA A 114 26.30 18.49 14.42
C ALA A 114 26.93 19.60 13.57
N LYS A 115 26.23 20.09 12.53
CA LYS A 115 26.73 21.21 11.72
C LYS A 115 26.92 22.50 12.52
N ALA A 116 26.04 22.80 13.47
CA ALA A 116 26.18 23.97 14.33
C ALA A 116 27.39 23.84 15.28
N GLN A 117 27.65 22.62 15.76
CA GLN A 117 28.76 22.32 16.67
C GLN A 117 30.14 22.35 16.01
N VAL A 118 30.23 22.23 14.68
CA VAL A 118 31.52 22.32 13.94
C VAL A 118 32.20 23.68 14.11
N SER A 119 31.41 24.75 14.29
CA SER A 119 31.91 26.11 14.47
C SER A 119 32.07 26.49 15.96
N SER A 120 31.94 25.53 16.88
CA SER A 120 32.13 25.79 18.31
C SER A 120 33.60 26.10 18.61
N ASP A 121 33.84 27.11 19.44
CA ASP A 121 35.18 27.42 19.96
C ASP A 121 35.69 26.33 20.92
N ASP A 122 34.77 25.62 21.58
CA ASP A 122 35.06 24.46 22.42
C ASP A 122 34.56 23.17 21.75
N LEU A 123 35.49 22.44 21.14
CA LEU A 123 35.21 21.18 20.46
C LEU A 123 34.99 20.01 21.43
N ASP A 124 35.55 20.08 22.64
CA ASP A 124 35.39 19.01 23.64
C ASP A 124 33.97 19.06 24.23
N ALA A 125 33.47 20.25 24.57
CA ALA A 125 32.08 20.44 24.96
C ALA A 125 31.10 20.09 23.83
N ALA A 126 31.43 20.47 22.59
CA ALA A 126 30.65 20.11 21.40
C ALA A 126 30.53 18.59 21.22
N ALA A 127 31.64 17.87 21.36
CA ALA A 127 31.67 16.41 21.28
C ALA A 127 30.84 15.75 22.40
N GLN A 128 30.95 16.24 23.64
CA GLN A 128 30.12 15.73 24.74
C GLN A 128 28.63 15.98 24.53
N ASN A 129 28.25 17.15 24.01
CA ASN A 129 26.85 17.46 23.70
C ASN A 129 26.31 16.55 22.59
N LEU A 130 27.12 16.24 21.58
CA LEU A 130 26.76 15.28 20.53
C LEU A 130 26.57 13.86 21.07
N LEU A 131 27.47 13.42 21.96
CA LEU A 131 27.36 12.12 22.59
C LEU A 131 26.09 12.00 23.45
N LYS A 132 25.74 13.05 24.22
CA LYS A 132 24.49 13.12 25.00
C LYS A 132 23.24 13.00 24.13
N GLU A 133 23.26 13.56 22.93
CA GLU A 133 22.17 13.44 21.94
C GLU A 133 22.16 12.09 21.19
N GLY A 134 23.07 11.18 21.54
CA GLY A 134 23.20 9.85 20.94
C GLY A 134 23.89 9.84 19.57
N VAL A 135 24.64 10.89 19.24
CA VAL A 135 25.44 10.94 18.02
C VAL A 135 26.76 10.20 18.25
N THR A 136 27.05 9.23 17.39
CA THR A 136 28.29 8.45 17.43
C THR A 136 29.29 8.96 16.39
N PRO A 137 30.59 8.62 16.50
CA PRO A 137 31.59 8.96 15.49
C PRO A 137 31.19 8.53 14.06
N ASP A 138 30.54 7.37 13.91
CA ASP A 138 30.10 6.86 12.61
C ASP A 138 29.05 7.76 11.96
N HIS A 139 28.12 8.32 12.76
CA HIS A 139 27.13 9.26 12.27
C HIS A 139 27.80 10.50 11.65
N LEU A 140 28.79 11.09 12.35
CA LEU A 140 29.53 12.25 11.84
C LEU A 140 30.34 11.91 10.59
N HIS A 141 31.00 10.75 10.59
CA HIS A 141 31.79 10.27 9.45
C HIS A 141 30.93 10.21 8.17
N ILE A 142 29.73 9.63 8.27
CA ILE A 142 28.78 9.53 7.16
C ILE A 142 28.20 10.91 6.80
N TRP A 143 27.78 11.72 7.78
CA TRP A 143 27.08 12.99 7.51
C TRP A 143 27.97 14.08 6.91
N PHE A 144 29.27 14.06 7.22
CA PHE A 144 30.26 14.97 6.66
C PHE A 144 31.04 14.36 5.49
N GLY A 145 30.83 13.07 5.17
CA GLY A 145 31.53 12.40 4.08
C GLY A 145 33.04 12.41 4.31
N LEU A 146 33.45 12.03 5.53
CA LEU A 146 34.86 11.99 5.93
C LEU A 146 35.61 10.83 5.28
N ASP A 147 34.99 10.04 4.40
CA ASP A 147 35.67 9.08 3.52
C ASP A 147 36.62 9.74 2.52
N LYS A 148 36.34 11.01 2.17
CA LYS A 148 37.14 11.77 1.20
C LYS A 148 38.25 12.53 1.91
N LYS A 149 39.49 12.36 1.46
CA LYS A 149 40.65 13.11 1.99
C LYS A 149 40.44 14.63 1.97
N THR A 150 39.78 15.18 0.95
CA THR A 150 39.46 16.61 0.85
C THR A 150 38.53 17.12 1.95
N ASN A 151 37.73 16.23 2.55
CA ASN A 151 36.83 16.57 3.64
C ASN A 151 37.49 16.36 5.01
N GLN A 152 38.59 15.60 5.06
CA GLN A 152 39.40 15.43 6.27
C GLN A 152 40.46 16.53 6.41
N TRP A 153 41.09 16.91 5.29
CA TRP A 153 42.26 17.78 5.25
C TRP A 153 42.02 18.96 4.31
N MET A 154 42.31 20.16 4.76
CA MET A 154 42.36 21.38 3.95
C MET A 154 43.80 21.86 3.78
N SER A 155 44.15 22.29 2.56
CA SER A 155 45.42 22.99 2.37
C SER A 155 45.29 24.41 2.92
N LYS A 156 46.21 24.82 3.80
CA LYS A 156 46.27 26.20 4.31
C LYS A 156 46.92 27.17 3.32
N ASN A 157 47.60 26.67 2.29
CA ASN A 157 48.28 27.48 1.29
C ASN A 157 48.05 26.89 -0.11
N PRO A 158 47.38 27.62 -1.03
CA PRO A 158 47.18 27.16 -2.41
C PRO A 158 48.48 26.79 -3.12
N SER A 159 49.59 27.39 -2.71
CA SER A 159 50.91 27.27 -3.35
C SER A 159 51.81 26.22 -2.73
N SER A 160 51.42 25.54 -1.64
CA SER A 160 52.26 24.52 -0.99
C SER A 160 51.50 23.20 -0.78
N PRO A 161 51.90 22.12 -1.46
CA PRO A 161 51.26 20.81 -1.32
C PRO A 161 51.64 20.08 -0.01
N LEU A 162 52.42 20.70 0.89
CA LEU A 162 52.96 20.06 2.09
C LEU A 162 52.31 20.55 3.39
N TYR A 163 51.34 21.48 3.33
CA TYR A 163 50.77 22.10 4.52
C TYR A 163 49.26 21.85 4.61
N TYR A 164 48.91 20.64 5.07
CA TYR A 164 47.54 20.22 5.33
C TYR A 164 47.18 20.40 6.79
N VAL A 165 45.99 20.93 7.05
CA VAL A 165 45.39 21.04 8.37
C VAL A 165 44.07 20.27 8.37
N PRO A 166 43.71 19.58 9.46
CA PRO A 166 42.38 19.02 9.63
C PRO A 166 41.27 20.02 9.31
N THR A 167 40.20 19.58 8.65
CA THR A 167 39.00 20.39 8.54
C THR A 167 38.30 20.47 9.91
N PRO A 168 37.53 21.54 10.20
CA PRO A 168 36.75 21.62 11.44
C PRO A 168 35.81 20.42 11.66
N GLN A 169 35.27 19.87 10.57
CA GLN A 169 34.42 18.67 10.63
C GLN A 169 35.19 17.43 11.07
N TYR A 170 36.43 17.28 10.61
CA TYR A 170 37.29 16.16 10.97
C TYR A 170 37.80 16.28 12.41
N GLN A 171 38.15 17.49 12.86
CA GLN A 171 38.53 17.75 14.25
C GLN A 171 37.41 17.39 15.22
N LEU A 172 36.17 17.80 14.93
CA LEU A 172 35.01 17.44 15.76
C LEU A 172 34.79 15.92 15.80
N TRP A 173 35.01 15.22 14.69
CA TRP A 173 34.93 13.76 14.63
C TRP A 173 36.00 13.08 15.49
N GLU A 174 37.25 13.56 15.45
CA GLU A 174 38.33 13.05 16.31
C GLU A 174 38.00 13.25 17.79
N LYS A 175 37.53 14.44 18.17
CA LYS A 175 37.09 14.73 19.55
C LYS A 175 35.93 13.85 20.01
N LEU A 176 34.95 13.59 19.14
CA LEU A 176 33.85 12.68 19.47
C LEU A 176 34.34 11.24 19.64
N LYS A 177 35.31 10.80 18.83
CA LYS A 177 35.92 9.48 18.96
C LYS A 177 36.66 9.34 20.29
N GLU A 178 37.45 10.34 20.67
CA GLU A 178 38.11 10.40 21.98
C GLU A 178 37.11 10.38 23.13
N ALA A 179 36.06 11.19 23.07
CA ALA A 179 35.02 11.24 24.08
C ALA A 179 34.31 9.89 24.23
N THR A 180 34.05 9.20 23.12
CA THR A 180 33.42 7.86 23.15
C THR A 180 34.33 6.82 23.80
N MET A 181 35.64 6.85 23.51
CA MET A 181 36.62 5.93 24.11
C MET A 181 36.84 6.16 25.61
N ARG A 182 36.56 7.35 26.14
CA ARG A 182 36.64 7.64 27.58
C ARG A 182 35.44 7.12 28.37
N VAL A 183 34.31 6.88 27.69
CA VAL A 183 33.06 6.45 28.31
C VAL A 183 32.88 4.93 28.24
N SER A 184 33.58 4.26 27.32
CA SER A 184 33.67 2.79 27.20
C SER A 184 34.66 2.18 28.17
#